data_AF-A0AAE0SPR1-F1
#
_entry.id   AF-A0AAE0SPR1-F1
#
_cell.length_a   1.000
_cell.length_b   1.000
_cell.length_c   1.000
_cell.angle_alpha   90.00
_cell.angle_beta   90.00
_cell.angle_gamma   90.00
#
_symmetry.space_group_name_H-M   'P 1'
#
loop_
_entity.id
_entity.type
_entity.pdbx_description
1 polymer ?
#
loop_
_entity_poly.entity_id
_entity_poly.type
_entity_poly.pdbx_seq_one_letter_code
_entity_poly.pdbx_strand_id
1 'polypeptide(L)'
;MINISHKMPLLMAGWLTDYSVFGCQPVDYSDSANGVRMARACWLFFISKYVELSDTVFFILRKKNSQVTFLHVFHHGALPIFWWFGVKIVPGGFGTFHTMVNAFVHTVMYFYYGVSALGPRYRKYLWWKRYITILQLTQFFIVTLHNSQLLFVHCDNYPVIFAIAIQGFTSSVAILFLNFYIKTYISNRQHGKVEQNGLAQNGHITQNGEVHSKMKYN
;
A
#
# COMPACT_ATOMS: atom_id res chain seq x y z
N MET A 1 -31.78 -7.70 -1.00
CA MET A 1 -30.99 -6.46 -1.05
C MET A 1 -30.10 -6.40 0.19
N ILE A 2 -28.80 -6.60 0.04
CA ILE A 2 -27.84 -6.62 1.16
C ILE A 2 -27.60 -5.17 1.58
N ASN A 3 -28.02 -4.83 2.80
CA ASN A 3 -27.94 -3.50 3.38
C ASN A 3 -26.46 -3.11 3.58
N ILE A 4 -25.98 -2.14 2.79
CA ILE A 4 -24.58 -1.67 2.78
C ILE A 4 -24.20 -0.94 4.10
N SER A 5 -25.20 -0.57 4.90
CA SER A 5 -25.06 0.12 6.20
C SER A 5 -24.32 -0.69 7.29
N HIS A 6 -24.21 -2.02 7.18
CA HIS A 6 -23.47 -2.85 8.13
C HIS A 6 -21.98 -3.06 7.78
N LYS A 7 -21.49 -2.59 6.63
CA LYS A 7 -20.19 -3.03 6.07
C LYS A 7 -19.00 -2.09 6.25
N MET A 8 -19.12 -1.03 7.05
CA MET A 8 -17.98 -0.15 7.36
C MET A 8 -17.85 0.12 8.86
N PRO A 9 -17.42 -0.91 9.63
CA PRO A 9 -17.36 -0.82 11.09
C PRO A 9 -16.42 0.27 11.59
N LEU A 10 -15.37 0.64 10.85
CA LEU A 10 -14.47 1.74 11.21
C LEU A 10 -15.04 3.13 10.95
N LEU A 11 -15.72 3.34 9.82
CA LEU A 11 -16.27 4.66 9.46
C LEU A 11 -17.40 5.06 10.42
N MET A 12 -18.28 4.11 10.72
CA MET A 12 -19.43 4.33 11.60
C MET A 12 -19.09 4.22 13.10
N ALA A 13 -17.85 3.91 13.47
CA ALA A 13 -17.41 3.83 14.87
C ALA A 13 -16.65 5.09 15.33
N GLY A 14 -16.37 6.05 14.46
CA GLY A 14 -15.74 7.31 14.87
C GLY A 14 -15.53 8.30 13.72
N TRP A 15 -14.92 7.88 12.60
CA TRP A 15 -14.47 8.80 11.53
C TRP A 15 -15.57 9.56 10.78
N LEU A 16 -16.82 9.10 10.82
CA LEU A 16 -17.97 9.83 10.26
C LEU A 16 -18.86 10.51 11.31
N THR A 17 -18.59 10.33 12.61
CA THR A 17 -19.45 10.84 13.68
C THR A 17 -18.71 11.77 14.63
N ASP A 18 -17.63 11.32 15.25
CA ASP A 18 -17.04 11.97 16.43
C ASP A 18 -15.53 12.25 16.29
N TYR A 19 -14.87 11.66 15.30
CA TYR A 19 -13.42 11.76 15.15
C TYR A 19 -13.04 12.91 14.20
N SER A 20 -12.27 13.86 14.74
CA SER A 20 -11.67 14.94 13.96
C SER A 20 -10.39 14.48 13.26
N VAL A 21 -10.21 14.90 12.01
CA VAL A 21 -8.99 14.66 11.21
C VAL A 21 -7.77 15.42 11.76
N PHE A 22 -8.00 16.49 12.52
CA PHE A 22 -6.96 17.28 13.15
C PHE A 22 -7.06 17.18 14.68
N GLY A 23 -5.93 16.93 15.34
CA GLY A 23 -5.82 16.89 16.80
C GLY A 23 -5.71 15.49 17.38
N CYS A 24 -5.73 15.40 18.71
CA CYS A 24 -5.67 14.14 19.42
C CYS A 24 -7.03 13.45 19.46
N GLN A 25 -7.11 12.19 19.02
CA GLN A 25 -8.27 11.32 19.20
C GLN A 25 -7.91 10.24 20.23
N PRO A 26 -8.36 10.38 21.49
CA PRO A 26 -8.03 9.42 22.54
C PRO A 26 -8.70 8.07 22.26
N VAL A 27 -8.13 7.02 22.85
CA VAL A 27 -8.73 5.69 22.81
C VAL A 27 -9.82 5.61 23.89
N ASP A 28 -11.01 5.19 23.50
CA ASP A 28 -12.06 4.82 24.44
C ASP A 28 -11.82 3.38 24.93
N TYR A 29 -11.38 3.24 26.18
CA TYR A 29 -11.18 1.94 26.85
C TYR A 29 -12.42 1.45 27.60
N SER A 30 -13.53 2.19 27.56
CA SER A 30 -14.77 1.78 28.22
C SER A 30 -15.52 0.69 27.43
N ASP A 31 -16.42 -0.03 28.11
CA ASP A 31 -17.34 -0.99 27.48
C ASP A 31 -18.50 -0.32 26.73
N SER A 32 -18.32 0.93 26.29
CA SER A 32 -19.30 1.63 25.47
C SER A 32 -19.53 0.88 24.15
N ALA A 33 -20.75 0.94 23.61
CA ALA A 33 -21.07 0.27 22.34
C ALA A 33 -20.15 0.72 21.19
N ASN A 34 -19.70 1.99 21.21
CA ASN A 34 -18.79 2.56 20.21
C ASN A 34 -17.34 2.11 20.44
N GLY A 35 -16.84 2.13 21.68
CA GLY A 35 -15.50 1.66 22.04
C GLY A 35 -15.30 0.18 21.70
N VAL A 36 -16.24 -0.67 22.08
CA VAL A 36 -16.22 -2.11 21.74
C VAL A 36 -16.31 -2.33 20.23
N ARG A 37 -17.11 -1.53 19.50
CA ARG A 37 -17.21 -1.61 18.04
C ARG A 37 -15.88 -1.24 17.37
N MET A 38 -15.20 -0.19 17.85
CA MET A 38 -13.90 0.23 17.34
C MET A 38 -12.82 -0.83 17.62
N ALA A 39 -12.77 -1.36 18.84
CA ALA A 39 -11.84 -2.43 19.21
C ALA A 39 -12.04 -3.69 18.35
N ARG A 40 -13.30 -4.08 18.11
CA ARG A 40 -13.64 -5.19 17.19
C ARG A 40 -13.19 -4.91 15.75
N ALA A 41 -13.34 -3.68 15.28
CA ALA A 41 -12.89 -3.29 13.94
C ALA A 41 -11.36 -3.38 13.82
N CYS A 42 -10.62 -2.92 14.84
CA CYS A 42 -9.17 -3.06 14.92
C CYS A 42 -8.74 -4.54 14.96
N TRP A 43 -9.46 -5.37 15.71
CA TRP A 43 -9.23 -6.81 15.76
C TRP A 43 -9.44 -7.49 14.40
N LEU A 44 -10.55 -7.20 13.72
CA LEU A 44 -10.82 -7.74 12.38
C LEU A 44 -9.76 -7.31 11.37
N PHE A 45 -9.27 -6.07 11.48
CA PHE A 45 -8.19 -5.59 10.62
C PHE A 45 -6.84 -6.26 10.94
N PHE A 46 -6.54 -6.54 12.21
CA PHE A 46 -5.37 -7.33 12.58
C PHE A 46 -5.42 -8.74 11.95
N ILE A 47 -6.57 -9.42 12.04
CA ILE A 47 -6.75 -10.73 11.40
C ILE A 47 -6.58 -10.63 9.88
N SER A 48 -7.06 -9.56 9.24
CA SER A 48 -6.89 -9.39 7.80
C SER A 48 -5.41 -9.33 7.39
N LYS A 49 -4.50 -8.81 8.23
CA LYS A 49 -3.06 -8.81 7.93
C LYS A 49 -2.46 -10.21 7.78
N TYR A 50 -2.96 -11.21 8.52
CA TYR A 50 -2.55 -12.61 8.34
C TYR A 50 -3.13 -13.22 7.07
N VAL A 51 -4.35 -12.83 6.69
CA VAL A 51 -4.93 -13.22 5.40
C VAL A 51 -4.08 -12.67 4.26
N GLU A 52 -3.65 -11.41 4.34
CA GLU A 52 -2.75 -10.81 3.34
C GLU A 52 -1.37 -11.48 3.31
N LEU A 53 -0.87 -11.98 4.44
CA LEU A 53 0.37 -12.76 4.46
C LEU A 53 0.23 -14.06 3.63
N SER A 54 -0.98 -14.62 3.56
CA SER A 54 -1.28 -15.81 2.75
C SER A 54 -1.12 -15.57 1.24
N ASP A 55 -1.22 -14.33 0.75
CA ASP A 55 -0.91 -14.00 -0.66
C ASP A 55 0.55 -14.32 -1.00
N THR A 56 1.44 -14.12 -0.04
CA THR A 56 2.86 -14.47 -0.17
C THR A 56 3.04 -15.98 -0.34
N VAL A 57 2.27 -16.78 0.41
CA VAL A 57 2.26 -18.24 0.27
C VAL A 57 1.81 -18.64 -1.13
N PHE A 58 0.75 -18.01 -1.67
CA PHE A 58 0.31 -18.25 -3.04
C PHE A 58 1.35 -17.85 -4.10
N PHE A 59 2.11 -16.76 -3.90
CA PHE A 59 3.19 -16.37 -4.83
C PHE A 59 4.33 -17.39 -4.84
N ILE A 60 4.73 -17.89 -3.67
CA ILE A 60 5.76 -18.92 -3.52
C ILE A 60 5.29 -20.22 -4.19
N LEU A 61 4.06 -20.67 -3.90
CA LEU A 61 3.48 -21.89 -4.47
C LEU A 61 3.33 -21.80 -6.00
N ARG A 62 3.03 -20.62 -6.54
CA ARG A 62 2.94 -20.39 -8.00
C ARG A 62 4.30 -20.13 -8.66
N LYS A 63 5.42 -20.29 -7.92
CA LYS A 63 6.79 -20.02 -8.37
C LYS A 63 6.99 -18.61 -8.94
N LYS A 64 6.20 -17.63 -8.47
CA LYS A 64 6.29 -16.22 -8.87
C LYS A 64 7.19 -15.43 -7.91
N ASN A 65 8.43 -15.89 -7.74
CA ASN A 65 9.38 -15.28 -6.80
C ASN A 65 9.74 -13.83 -7.15
N SER A 66 9.55 -13.42 -8.41
CA SER A 66 9.72 -12.01 -8.82
C SER A 66 8.73 -11.05 -8.15
N GLN A 67 7.64 -11.54 -7.56
CA GLN A 67 6.67 -10.74 -6.80
C GLN A 67 7.03 -10.63 -5.31
N VAL A 68 7.83 -11.56 -4.78
CA VAL A 68 8.28 -11.58 -3.38
C VAL A 68 9.55 -10.74 -3.26
N THR A 69 9.37 -9.42 -3.30
CA THR A 69 10.48 -8.46 -3.15
C THR A 69 10.85 -8.26 -1.69
N PHE A 70 12.04 -7.69 -1.42
CA PHE A 70 12.41 -7.26 -0.06
C PHE A 70 11.34 -6.33 0.55
N LEU A 71 10.81 -5.37 -0.23
CA LEU A 71 9.73 -4.49 0.20
C LEU A 71 8.50 -5.28 0.66
N HIS A 72 8.10 -6.30 -0.12
CA HIS A 72 6.95 -7.15 0.21
C HIS A 72 7.16 -7.90 1.53
N VAL A 73 8.31 -8.54 1.70
CA VAL A 73 8.63 -9.34 2.90
C VAL A 73 8.80 -8.45 4.13
N PHE A 74 9.50 -7.31 4.00
CA PHE A 74 9.67 -6.35 5.08
C PHE A 74 8.32 -5.80 5.55
N HIS A 75 7.46 -5.39 4.62
CA HIS A 75 6.13 -4.87 4.92
C HIS A 75 5.22 -5.93 5.56
N HIS A 76 5.02 -7.08 4.90
CA HIS A 76 4.10 -8.12 5.37
C HIS A 76 4.63 -8.92 6.57
N GLY A 77 5.96 -8.94 6.79
CA GLY A 77 6.56 -9.56 7.95
C GLY A 77 6.45 -8.70 9.21
N ALA A 78 6.68 -7.39 9.09
CA ALA A 78 6.64 -6.48 10.24
C ALA A 78 5.22 -6.01 10.60
N LEU A 79 4.34 -5.84 9.60
CA LEU A 79 2.98 -5.32 9.82
C LEU A 79 2.17 -6.09 10.88
N PRO A 80 2.08 -7.43 10.86
CA PRO A 80 1.31 -8.17 11.86
C PRO A 80 1.84 -7.96 13.28
N ILE A 81 3.15 -7.79 13.45
CA ILE A 81 3.78 -7.55 14.74
C ILE A 81 3.37 -6.18 15.28
N PHE A 82 3.49 -5.13 14.47
CA PHE A 82 3.04 -3.79 14.86
C PHE A 82 1.54 -3.75 15.16
N TRP A 83 0.73 -4.48 14.40
CA TRP A 83 -0.71 -4.55 14.61
C TRP A 83 -1.10 -5.31 15.89
N TRP A 84 -0.34 -6.35 16.27
CA TRP A 84 -0.54 -7.04 17.55
C TRP A 84 -0.42 -6.06 18.72
N PHE A 85 0.69 -5.30 18.76
CA PHE A 85 0.88 -4.28 19.79
C PHE A 85 -0.14 -3.15 19.69
N GLY A 86 -0.53 -2.75 18.47
CA GLY A 86 -1.56 -1.73 18.24
C GLY A 86 -2.90 -2.10 18.85
N VAL A 87 -3.42 -3.31 18.57
CA VAL A 87 -4.66 -3.79 19.18
C VAL A 87 -4.51 -3.94 20.70
N LYS A 88 -3.35 -4.43 21.18
CA LYS A 88 -3.20 -4.70 22.62
C LYS A 88 -3.10 -3.43 23.47
N ILE A 89 -2.47 -2.39 22.94
CA ILE A 89 -2.10 -1.18 23.69
C ILE A 89 -3.02 -0.01 23.34
N VAL A 90 -3.45 0.10 22.08
CA VAL A 90 -4.19 1.26 21.54
C VAL A 90 -5.30 0.80 20.57
N PRO A 91 -6.35 0.08 21.04
CA PRO A 91 -7.41 -0.47 20.19
C PRO A 91 -8.43 0.58 19.69
N GLY A 92 -7.98 1.74 19.22
CA GLY A 92 -8.86 2.81 18.76
C GLY A 92 -8.16 4.15 18.55
N GLY A 93 -8.96 5.22 18.46
CA GLY A 93 -8.45 6.59 18.41
C GLY A 93 -7.63 6.91 17.16
N PHE A 94 -6.63 7.76 17.34
CA PHE A 94 -5.79 8.34 16.30
C PHE A 94 -5.21 7.32 15.30
N GLY A 95 -4.75 6.16 15.78
CA GLY A 95 -4.12 5.13 14.95
C GLY A 95 -5.04 4.51 13.90
N THR A 96 -6.36 4.62 14.08
CA THR A 96 -7.35 3.99 13.20
C THR A 96 -7.54 4.70 11.85
N PHE A 97 -6.99 5.91 11.68
CA PHE A 97 -6.99 6.64 10.42
C PHE A 97 -6.29 5.86 9.31
N HIS A 98 -5.10 5.33 9.62
CA HIS A 98 -4.32 4.48 8.70
C HIS A 98 -5.18 3.33 8.19
N THR A 99 -5.89 2.67 9.09
CA THR A 99 -6.75 1.50 8.84
C THR A 99 -7.85 1.82 7.83
N MET A 100 -8.51 2.97 8.00
CA MET A 100 -9.55 3.44 7.11
C MET A 100 -9.01 3.68 5.70
N VAL A 101 -7.92 4.43 5.56
CA VAL A 101 -7.31 4.73 4.26
C VAL A 101 -6.76 3.45 3.61
N ASN A 102 -6.11 2.58 4.39
CA ASN A 102 -5.58 1.32 3.91
C ASN A 102 -6.69 0.40 3.38
N ALA A 103 -7.80 0.25 4.10
CA ALA A 103 -8.92 -0.57 3.66
C ALA A 103 -9.49 -0.10 2.31
N PHE A 104 -9.58 1.22 2.09
CA PHE A 104 -10.00 1.78 0.80
C PHE A 104 -9.02 1.43 -0.32
N VAL A 105 -7.73 1.71 -0.13
CA VAL A 105 -6.71 1.43 -1.15
C VAL A 105 -6.56 -0.06 -1.42
N HIS A 106 -6.62 -0.90 -0.38
CA HIS A 106 -6.58 -2.35 -0.50
C HIS A 106 -7.80 -2.87 -1.27
N THR A 107 -8.99 -2.32 -1.06
CA THR A 107 -10.17 -2.71 -1.86
C THR A 107 -9.93 -2.48 -3.35
N VAL A 108 -9.36 -1.33 -3.74
CA VAL A 108 -9.03 -1.02 -5.14
C VAL A 108 -7.92 -1.93 -5.68
N MET A 109 -6.88 -2.17 -4.88
CA MET A 109 -5.74 -3.00 -5.25
C MET A 109 -6.13 -4.47 -5.43
N TYR A 110 -6.91 -5.04 -4.51
CA TYR A 110 -7.38 -6.42 -4.61
C TYR A 110 -8.38 -6.60 -5.74
N PHE A 111 -9.20 -5.59 -6.03
CA PHE A 111 -10.05 -5.60 -7.22
C PHE A 111 -9.21 -5.73 -8.50
N TYR A 112 -8.11 -4.97 -8.60
CA TYR A 112 -7.17 -5.10 -9.71
C TYR A 112 -6.55 -6.50 -9.80
N TYR A 113 -6.12 -7.08 -8.68
CA TYR A 113 -5.58 -8.44 -8.70
C TYR A 113 -6.62 -9.48 -9.07
N GLY A 114 -7.87 -9.34 -8.62
CA GLY A 114 -8.99 -10.17 -9.04
C GLY A 114 -9.21 -10.15 -10.55
N VAL A 115 -9.27 -8.96 -11.16
CA VAL A 115 -9.40 -8.83 -12.62
C VAL A 115 -8.17 -9.40 -13.34
N SER A 116 -6.96 -9.23 -12.78
CA SER A 116 -5.74 -9.78 -13.37
C SER A 116 -5.67 -11.31 -13.35
N ALA A 117 -6.42 -11.95 -12.44
CA ALA A 117 -6.51 -13.40 -12.32
C ALA A 117 -7.45 -14.04 -13.36
N LEU A 118 -8.37 -13.26 -13.96
CA LEU A 118 -9.32 -13.73 -14.99
C LEU A 118 -8.66 -14.11 -16.33
N GLY A 119 -7.34 -13.95 -16.45
CA GLY A 119 -6.54 -14.52 -17.54
C GLY A 119 -6.03 -13.51 -18.59
N PRO A 120 -5.35 -13.99 -19.63
CA PRO A 120 -4.65 -13.15 -20.62
C PRO A 120 -5.57 -12.18 -21.36
N ARG A 121 -6.84 -12.56 -21.59
CA ARG A 121 -7.84 -11.74 -22.29
C ARG A 121 -8.13 -10.41 -21.58
N TYR A 122 -8.03 -10.39 -20.26
CA TYR A 122 -8.29 -9.20 -19.44
C TYR A 122 -7.06 -8.33 -19.21
N ARG A 123 -5.85 -8.83 -19.50
CA ARG A 123 -4.60 -8.05 -19.34
C ARG A 123 -4.59 -6.75 -20.13
N LYS A 124 -5.26 -6.69 -21.29
CA LYS A 124 -5.34 -5.48 -22.12
C LYS A 124 -6.02 -4.31 -21.39
N TYR A 125 -6.91 -4.59 -20.44
CA TYR A 125 -7.65 -3.58 -19.68
C TYR A 125 -6.90 -3.12 -18.42
N LEU A 126 -5.74 -3.69 -18.09
CA LEU A 126 -4.99 -3.41 -16.86
C LEU A 126 -3.98 -2.25 -16.98
N TRP A 127 -4.19 -1.35 -17.95
CA TRP A 127 -3.32 -0.20 -18.22
C TRP A 127 -3.19 0.76 -17.02
N TRP A 128 -4.19 0.78 -16.13
CA TRP A 128 -4.21 1.64 -14.96
C TRP A 128 -3.36 1.16 -13.76
N LYS A 129 -2.55 0.10 -13.92
CA LYS A 129 -1.68 -0.42 -12.85
C LYS A 129 -0.87 0.69 -12.18
N ARG A 130 -0.35 1.64 -12.95
CA ARG A 130 0.43 2.78 -12.45
C ARG A 130 -0.37 3.67 -11.50
N TYR A 131 -1.66 3.91 -11.78
CA TYR A 131 -2.51 4.74 -10.92
C TYR A 131 -2.74 4.10 -9.55
N ILE A 132 -2.78 2.77 -9.48
CA ILE A 132 -2.86 2.05 -8.20
C ILE A 132 -1.58 2.28 -7.38
N THR A 133 -0.41 2.22 -8.01
CA THR A 133 0.85 2.51 -7.32
C THR A 133 0.93 3.96 -6.85
N ILE A 134 0.42 4.92 -7.65
CA ILE A 134 0.32 6.32 -7.24
C ILE A 134 -0.64 6.46 -6.05
N LEU A 135 -1.80 5.80 -6.08
CA LEU A 135 -2.77 5.80 -4.99
C LEU A 135 -2.15 5.25 -3.68
N GLN A 136 -1.40 4.15 -3.75
CA GLN A 136 -0.67 3.60 -2.61
C GLN A 136 0.37 4.58 -2.06
N LEU A 137 1.14 5.24 -2.94
CA LEU A 137 2.12 6.23 -2.53
C LEU A 137 1.45 7.45 -1.85
N THR A 138 0.33 7.91 -2.40
CA THR A 138 -0.48 8.98 -1.81
C THR A 138 -1.03 8.58 -0.44
N GLN A 139 -1.50 7.34 -0.25
CA GLN A 139 -1.88 6.82 1.07
C GLN A 139 -0.72 6.93 2.05
N PHE A 140 0.47 6.43 1.69
CA PHE A 140 1.63 6.48 2.59
C PHE A 140 1.99 7.91 2.97
N PHE A 141 1.93 8.85 2.03
CA PHE A 141 2.19 10.26 2.30
C PHE A 141 1.17 10.86 3.27
N ILE A 142 -0.14 10.70 2.99
CA ILE A 142 -1.21 11.24 3.85
C ILE A 142 -1.15 10.64 5.25
N VAL A 143 -0.95 9.33 5.36
CA VAL A 143 -0.85 8.65 6.66
C VAL A 143 0.39 9.08 7.44
N THR A 144 1.53 9.28 6.76
CA THR A 144 2.76 9.78 7.39
C THR A 144 2.57 11.20 7.93
N LEU A 145 1.87 12.06 7.18
CA LEU A 145 1.55 13.41 7.62
C LEU A 145 0.55 13.44 8.78
N HIS A 146 -0.44 12.56 8.77
CA HIS A 146 -1.36 12.42 9.90
C HIS A 146 -0.58 11.92 11.14
N ASN A 147 0.17 10.82 11.03
CA ASN A 147 0.94 10.26 12.14
C ASN A 147 2.00 11.20 12.72
N SER A 148 2.55 12.13 11.93
CA SER A 148 3.51 13.11 12.45
C SER A 148 2.89 14.08 13.45
N GLN A 149 1.57 14.29 13.44
CA GLN A 149 0.87 15.13 14.42
C GLN A 149 1.05 14.61 15.85
N LEU A 150 1.14 13.29 16.05
CA LEU A 150 1.42 12.68 17.36
C LEU A 150 2.83 12.99 17.89
N LEU A 151 3.75 13.46 17.05
CA LEU A 151 5.08 13.91 17.50
C LEU A 151 5.05 15.33 18.06
N PHE A 152 4.06 16.14 17.69
CA PHE A 152 3.96 17.55 18.06
C PHE A 152 2.81 17.82 19.03
N VAL A 153 1.78 16.95 19.07
CA VAL A 153 0.61 17.07 19.94
C VAL A 153 0.69 16.02 21.05
N HIS A 154 0.61 16.47 22.31
CA HIS A 154 0.47 15.55 23.44
C HIS A 154 -0.93 14.95 23.45
N CYS A 155 -1.00 13.63 23.30
CA CYS A 155 -2.20 12.83 23.47
C CYS A 155 -2.16 12.10 24.81
N ASP A 156 -3.11 12.39 25.70
CA ASP A 156 -3.28 11.62 26.92
C ASP A 156 -3.57 10.15 26.58
N ASN A 157 -2.92 9.23 27.28
CA ASN A 157 -3.03 7.78 27.10
C ASN A 157 -2.51 7.19 25.77
N TYR A 158 -1.68 7.93 25.01
CA TYR A 158 -0.96 7.38 23.86
C TYR A 158 0.54 7.23 24.16
N PRO A 159 1.13 6.03 24.08
CA PRO A 159 2.55 5.84 24.35
C PRO A 159 3.42 6.45 23.24
N VAL A 160 4.17 7.51 23.58
CA VAL A 160 5.02 8.27 22.63
C VAL A 160 6.05 7.38 21.93
N ILE A 161 6.68 6.44 22.64
CA ILE A 161 7.65 5.49 22.07
C ILE A 161 7.00 4.66 20.95
N PHE A 162 5.74 4.24 21.15
CA PHE A 162 5.00 3.49 20.15
C PHE A 162 4.64 4.35 18.94
N ALA A 163 4.27 5.62 19.15
CA ALA A 163 4.04 6.58 18.07
C ALA A 163 5.30 6.78 17.21
N ILE A 164 6.47 6.99 17.85
CA ILE A 164 7.76 7.13 17.16
C ILE A 164 8.10 5.87 16.37
N ALA A 165 7.90 4.68 16.95
CA ALA A 165 8.16 3.41 16.27
C ALA A 165 7.26 3.22 15.04
N ILE A 166 5.96 3.51 15.15
CA ILE A 166 5.01 3.46 14.03
C ILE A 166 5.41 4.47 12.94
N GLN A 167 5.79 5.69 13.34
CA GLN A 167 6.21 6.72 12.41
C GLN A 167 7.46 6.29 11.64
N GLY A 168 8.48 5.78 12.34
CA GLY A 168 9.71 5.28 11.71
C GLY A 168 9.44 4.15 10.73
N PHE A 169 8.61 3.17 11.12
CA PHE A 169 8.23 2.06 10.25
C PHE A 169 7.47 2.54 9.00
N THR A 170 6.46 3.40 9.18
CA THR A 170 5.64 3.92 8.08
C THR A 170 6.49 4.73 7.09
N SER A 171 7.37 5.61 7.59
CA SER A 171 8.31 6.36 6.75
C SER A 171 9.27 5.43 5.98
N SER A 172 9.77 4.37 6.61
CA SER A 172 10.67 3.40 5.96
C SER A 172 9.98 2.68 4.79
N VAL A 173 8.74 2.23 4.99
CA VAL A 173 7.93 1.61 3.93
C VAL A 173 7.64 2.60 2.81
N ALA A 174 7.31 3.86 3.14
CA ALA A 174 7.06 4.90 2.15
C ALA A 174 8.28 5.16 1.25
N ILE A 175 9.48 5.22 1.82
CA ILE A 175 10.73 5.39 1.09
C ILE A 175 10.99 4.19 0.16
N LEU A 176 10.79 2.97 0.65
CA LEU A 176 10.96 1.75 -0.15
C LEU A 176 9.97 1.71 -1.32
N PHE A 177 8.71 2.13 -1.11
CA PHE A 177 7.71 2.26 -2.17
C PHE A 177 8.07 3.34 -3.19
N LEU A 178 8.58 4.49 -2.74
CA LEU A 178 9.05 5.55 -3.61
C LEU A 178 10.21 5.07 -4.48
N ASN A 179 11.18 4.36 -3.90
CA ASN A 179 12.30 3.76 -4.63
C ASN A 179 11.79 2.76 -5.69
N PHE A 180 10.89 1.86 -5.31
CA PHE A 180 10.23 0.94 -6.25
C PHE A 180 9.54 1.68 -7.40
N TYR A 181 8.84 2.78 -7.11
CA TYR A 181 8.16 3.59 -8.14
C TYR A 181 9.15 4.24 -9.10
N ILE A 182 10.22 4.87 -8.59
CA ILE A 182 11.26 5.51 -9.39
C ILE A 182 11.93 4.48 -10.31
N LYS A 183 12.35 3.35 -9.75
CA LYS A 183 13.02 2.27 -10.51
C LYS A 183 12.11 1.69 -11.59
N THR A 184 10.86 1.40 -11.26
CA THR A 184 9.94 0.70 -12.17
C THR A 184 9.36 1.60 -13.26
N TYR A 185 9.02 2.85 -12.94
CA TYR A 185 8.22 3.72 -13.83
C TYR A 185 8.97 4.92 -14.38
N ILE A 186 9.99 5.42 -13.68
CA ILE A 186 10.77 6.59 -14.13
C ILE A 186 12.03 6.15 -14.86
N SER A 187 12.85 5.29 -14.24
CA SER A 187 14.12 4.84 -14.82
C SER A 187 13.95 4.01 -16.10
N ASN A 188 12.96 3.11 -16.14
CA ASN A 188 12.63 2.35 -17.36
C ASN A 188 12.10 3.25 -18.50
N ARG A 189 11.39 4.33 -18.17
CA ARG A 189 10.94 5.31 -19.17
C ARG A 189 12.09 6.12 -19.73
N GLN A 190 13.11 6.43 -18.90
CA GLN A 190 14.31 7.10 -19.36
C GLN A 190 15.15 6.20 -20.26
N HIS A 191 15.33 4.92 -19.91
CA HIS A 191 16.02 3.95 -20.78
C HIS A 191 15.31 3.77 -22.13
N GLY A 192 13.99 3.59 -22.15
CA GLY A 192 13.24 3.46 -23.42
C GLY A 192 13.29 4.73 -24.27
N LYS A 193 13.37 5.93 -23.66
CA LYS A 193 13.56 7.19 -24.38
C LYS A 193 14.98 7.37 -24.90
N VAL A 194 16.00 6.97 -24.13
CA VAL A 194 17.40 7.03 -24.56
C VAL A 194 17.67 6.04 -25.69
N GLU A 195 17.10 4.84 -25.63
CA GLU A 195 17.18 3.84 -26.69
C GLU A 195 16.46 4.30 -27.96
N GLN A 196 15.25 4.88 -27.87
CA GLN A 196 14.57 5.50 -29.01
C GLN A 196 15.36 6.70 -29.58
N ASN A 197 15.94 7.55 -28.73
CA ASN A 197 16.73 8.70 -29.18
C ASN A 197 18.07 8.26 -29.80
N GLY A 198 18.69 7.20 -29.30
CA GLY A 198 19.90 6.60 -29.88
C GLY A 198 19.64 5.88 -31.20
N LEU A 199 18.49 5.20 -31.34
CA LEU A 199 18.02 4.64 -32.62
C LEU A 199 17.68 5.76 -33.62
N ALA A 200 17.10 6.87 -33.17
CA ALA A 200 16.81 8.04 -34.03
C ALA A 200 18.08 8.79 -34.45
N GLN A 201 19.10 8.88 -33.59
CA GLN A 201 20.40 9.49 -33.95
C GLN A 201 21.24 8.59 -34.88
N ASN A 202 21.18 7.27 -34.74
CA ASN A 202 21.83 6.32 -35.66
C ASN A 202 21.06 6.13 -36.98
N GLY A 203 19.86 6.71 -37.11
CA GLY A 203 19.07 6.67 -38.35
C GLY A 203 19.48 7.70 -39.41
N HIS A 204 20.53 8.49 -39.18
CA HIS A 204 20.96 9.55 -40.09
C HIS A 204 22.43 9.41 -40.51
N ILE A 205 22.87 8.22 -40.94
CA ILE A 205 24.15 8.03 -41.64
C ILE A 205 23.94 7.20 -42.92
N THR A 206 23.97 7.94 -44.04
CA THR A 206 24.36 7.62 -45.42
C THR A 206 23.72 6.45 -46.18
N GLN A 207 23.02 6.82 -47.27
CA GLN A 207 22.98 6.05 -48.52
C GLN A 207 24.39 5.64 -48.97
N ASN A 208 24.48 4.40 -49.47
CA ASN A 208 25.50 3.77 -50.34
C ASN A 208 26.41 2.72 -49.69
N GLY A 209 26.26 1.49 -50.18
CA GLY A 209 27.21 0.38 -50.02
C GLY A 209 26.51 -0.94 -49.70
N GLU A 210 26.40 -1.83 -50.69
CA GLU A 210 26.10 -3.26 -50.48
C GLU A 210 27.04 -3.87 -49.44
N VAL A 211 26.53 -4.78 -48.57
CA VAL A 211 27.05 -6.14 -48.35
C VAL A 211 26.09 -6.91 -47.42
N HIS A 212 25.50 -7.96 -47.99
CA HIS A 212 25.14 -9.29 -47.44
C HIS A 212 24.99 -9.55 -45.92
N SER A 213 23.79 -10.05 -45.58
CA SER A 213 23.50 -11.30 -44.82
C SER A 213 24.04 -11.49 -43.39
N LYS A 214 23.13 -11.56 -42.40
CA LYS A 214 22.63 -12.83 -41.81
C LYS A 214 21.71 -12.59 -40.60
N MET A 215 20.58 -13.30 -40.60
CA MET A 215 19.71 -13.53 -39.43
C MET A 215 20.49 -14.18 -38.29
N LYS A 216 20.16 -13.84 -37.04
CA LYS A 216 20.10 -14.81 -35.93
C LYS A 216 19.00 -14.43 -34.92
N TYR A 217 18.00 -15.32 -34.84
CA TYR A 217 17.21 -15.58 -33.65
C TYR A 217 18.06 -16.36 -32.64
N ASN A 218 17.99 -15.98 -31.36
CA ASN A 218 17.76 -16.86 -30.21
C ASN A 218 17.70 -16.02 -28.93
#